data_AF-A0A270B618-F1
#
_entry.id   AF-A0A270B618-F1
#
_cell.length_a   1.000
_cell.length_b   1.000
_cell.length_c   1.000
_cell.angle_alpha   90.00
_cell.angle_beta   90.00
_cell.angle_gamma   90.00
#
_symmetry.space_group_name_H-M   'P 1'
#
loop_
_entity.id
_entity.type
_entity.pdbx_description
1 polymer ?
#
loop_
_entity_poly.entity_id
_entity_poly.type
_entity_poly.pdbx_seq_one_letter_code
_entity_poly.pdbx_strand_id
1 'polypeptide(L)'
;MNSFDLSGAVRPSDLERMMRQSDAQAAGIDAVAAELHRWAAEPFDLALANCGLSVLAYVARVKGRLVPMWLRAFGRIGAGRLMRSDALFQTVADRALAEMGCARTLAPRRGDVALVRLPGSGLTACICSRSASSRMPAMWAARGDRAAVIAAGELVQAWRVACRKR
;
A
#
# COMPACT_ATOMS: atom_id res chain seq x y z
N MET A 1 16.96 35.99 -31.55
CA MET A 1 15.88 36.15 -30.56
C MET A 1 14.86 35.06 -30.83
N ASN A 2 14.83 34.00 -30.01
CA ASN A 2 14.01 32.81 -30.25
C ASN A 2 12.61 33.00 -29.64
N SER A 3 11.59 32.97 -30.49
CA SER A 3 10.18 32.93 -30.10
C SER A 3 9.81 31.49 -29.72
N PHE A 4 9.39 31.30 -28.47
CA PHE A 4 8.85 30.02 -27.98
C PHE A 4 7.37 29.94 -28.31
N ASP A 5 7.00 29.01 -29.18
CA ASP A 5 5.62 28.71 -29.55
C ASP A 5 4.93 27.91 -28.42
N LEU A 6 3.91 28.50 -27.81
CA LEU A 6 3.08 27.92 -26.74
C LEU A 6 1.69 27.48 -27.26
N SER A 7 1.59 27.03 -28.51
CA SER A 7 0.31 26.57 -29.10
C SER A 7 -0.08 25.12 -28.80
N GLY A 8 0.42 24.53 -27.71
CA GLY A 8 -0.01 23.22 -27.21
C GLY A 8 -1.34 23.29 -26.46
N ALA A 9 -2.41 23.78 -27.10
CA ALA A 9 -3.74 23.84 -26.49
C ALA A 9 -4.22 22.42 -26.13
N VAL A 10 -4.37 22.15 -24.83
CA VAL A 10 -4.97 20.91 -24.32
C VAL A 10 -6.36 20.80 -24.92
N ARG A 11 -6.63 19.71 -25.65
CA ARG A 11 -7.92 19.52 -26.31
C ARG A 11 -9.00 19.43 -25.25
N PRO A 12 -10.18 20.05 -25.44
CA PRO A 12 -11.29 19.98 -24.47
C PRO A 12 -11.65 18.55 -24.07
N SER A 13 -11.50 17.59 -24.99
CA SER A 13 -11.71 16.15 -24.74
C SER A 13 -10.70 15.54 -23.78
N ASP A 14 -9.46 16.04 -23.73
CA ASP A 14 -8.42 15.57 -22.80
C ASP A 14 -8.66 16.15 -21.40
N LEU A 15 -9.12 17.40 -21.33
CA LEU A 15 -9.58 18.04 -20.10
C LEU A 15 -10.81 17.33 -19.50
N GLU A 16 -11.81 17.00 -20.32
CA GLU A 16 -12.96 16.20 -19.87
C GLU A 16 -12.58 14.79 -19.45
N ARG A 17 -11.58 14.16 -20.10
CA ARG A 17 -11.08 12.84 -19.72
C ARG A 17 -10.27 12.89 -18.42
N MET A 18 -9.48 13.94 -18.20
CA MET A 18 -8.77 14.20 -16.95
C MET A 18 -9.72 14.55 -15.81
N MET A 19 -10.75 15.36 -16.06
CA MET A 19 -11.78 15.72 -15.09
C MET A 19 -12.67 14.52 -14.74
N ARG A 20 -13.12 13.72 -15.72
CA ARG A 20 -13.86 12.47 -15.43
C ARG A 20 -13.00 11.41 -14.73
N GLN A 21 -11.69 11.36 -14.98
CA GLN A 21 -10.76 10.52 -14.21
C GLN A 21 -10.59 11.03 -12.77
N SER A 22 -10.62 12.34 -12.56
CA SER A 22 -10.60 12.99 -11.24
C SER A 22 -11.91 12.78 -10.47
N ASP A 23 -13.06 12.85 -11.14
CA ASP A 23 -14.39 12.74 -10.54
C ASP A 23 -14.79 11.29 -10.24
N ALA A 24 -14.39 10.33 -11.09
CA ALA A 24 -14.54 8.90 -10.80
C ALA A 24 -13.65 8.42 -9.63
N GLN A 25 -12.66 9.24 -9.24
CA GLN A 25 -11.74 8.98 -8.14
C GLN A 25 -12.18 9.67 -6.83
N ALA A 26 -13.17 10.58 -6.89
CA ALA A 26 -13.62 11.41 -5.76
C ALA A 26 -14.88 10.90 -5.03
N ALA A 27 -15.60 9.90 -5.56
CA ALA A 27 -16.90 9.48 -4.99
C ALA A 27 -16.84 8.43 -3.86
N GLY A 28 -15.70 8.24 -3.20
CA GLY A 28 -15.57 7.43 -2.00
C GLY A 28 -14.22 7.69 -1.36
N ILE A 29 -14.22 8.10 -0.09
CA ILE A 29 -13.03 8.50 0.68
C ILE A 29 -11.79 7.70 0.27
N ASP A 30 -10.73 8.40 -0.11
CA ASP A 30 -9.44 7.82 -0.45
C ASP A 30 -8.98 6.86 0.67
N ALA A 31 -9.14 5.56 0.42
CA ALA A 31 -8.91 4.52 1.43
C ALA A 31 -7.47 4.50 1.94
N VAL A 32 -6.50 4.90 1.11
CA VAL A 32 -5.10 5.01 1.53
C VAL A 32 -4.96 6.17 2.49
N ALA A 33 -5.45 7.38 2.13
CA ALA A 33 -5.37 8.53 3.02
C ALA A 33 -6.07 8.26 4.37
N ALA A 34 -7.25 7.65 4.35
CA ALA A 34 -7.97 7.25 5.56
C ALA A 34 -7.18 6.22 6.40
N GLU A 35 -6.41 5.32 5.77
CA GLU A 35 -5.52 4.40 6.51
C GLU A 35 -4.37 5.14 7.19
N LEU A 36 -3.71 6.03 6.45
CA LEU A 36 -2.56 6.76 7.00
C LEU A 36 -2.95 7.66 8.16
N HIS A 37 -4.15 8.27 8.10
CA HIS A 37 -4.72 8.98 9.24
C HIS A 37 -4.98 8.08 10.45
N ARG A 38 -5.51 6.86 10.25
CA ARG A 38 -5.66 5.88 11.34
C ARG A 38 -4.31 5.56 11.98
N TRP A 39 -3.30 5.27 11.15
CA TRP A 39 -1.97 4.96 11.64
C TRP A 39 -1.39 6.14 12.43
N ALA A 40 -1.54 7.38 11.97
CA ALA A 40 -1.11 8.54 12.72
C ALA A 40 -1.81 8.68 14.10
N ALA A 41 -3.05 8.23 14.24
CA ALA A 41 -3.86 8.38 15.45
C ALA A 41 -3.71 7.22 16.46
N GLU A 42 -3.40 6.01 16.00
CA GLU A 42 -3.31 4.82 16.85
C GLU A 42 -1.86 4.54 17.28
N PRO A 43 -1.61 4.06 18.51
CA PRO A 43 -0.28 3.61 18.91
C PRO A 43 0.11 2.31 18.21
N PHE A 44 1.40 2.16 17.89
CA PHE A 44 1.97 0.88 17.43
C PHE A 44 2.07 -0.11 18.59
N ASP A 45 1.65 -1.35 18.33
CA ASP A 45 1.86 -2.49 19.22
C ASP A 45 2.36 -3.66 18.37
N LEU A 46 3.54 -4.19 18.67
CA LEU A 46 4.14 -5.29 17.90
C LEU A 46 3.23 -6.53 17.79
N ALA A 47 2.40 -6.76 18.81
CA ALA A 47 1.49 -7.89 18.93
C ALA A 47 0.15 -7.68 18.22
N LEU A 48 -0.34 -6.44 18.22
CA LEU A 48 -1.72 -6.12 17.84
C LEU A 48 -1.81 -5.20 16.61
N ALA A 49 -0.77 -4.42 16.34
CA ALA A 49 -0.74 -3.35 15.34
C ALA A 49 0.65 -3.15 14.70
N ASN A 50 1.33 -4.25 14.33
CA ASN A 50 2.60 -4.17 13.57
C ASN A 50 2.39 -3.83 12.09
N CYS A 51 3.46 -3.63 11.32
CA CYS A 51 3.39 -3.27 9.90
C CYS A 51 2.59 -4.30 9.06
N GLY A 52 2.77 -5.60 9.31
CA GLY A 52 2.03 -6.66 8.61
C GLY A 52 0.54 -6.65 8.93
N LEU A 53 0.18 -6.64 10.22
CA LEU A 53 -1.23 -6.62 10.65
C LEU A 53 -1.95 -5.34 10.21
N SER A 54 -1.27 -4.20 10.26
CA SER A 54 -1.82 -2.91 9.81
C SER A 54 -2.17 -2.94 8.33
N VAL A 55 -1.27 -3.49 7.49
CA VAL A 55 -1.53 -3.67 6.06
C VAL A 55 -2.67 -4.66 5.80
N LEU A 56 -2.74 -5.77 6.52
CA LEU A 56 -3.84 -6.73 6.37
C LEU A 56 -5.19 -6.14 6.81
N ALA A 57 -5.21 -5.30 7.86
CA ALA A 57 -6.39 -4.57 8.28
C ALA A 57 -6.88 -3.58 7.20
N TYR A 58 -5.94 -2.89 6.53
CA TYR A 58 -6.26 -2.09 5.35
C TYR A 58 -6.90 -2.93 4.23
N VAL A 59 -6.28 -4.06 3.85
CA VAL A 59 -6.82 -4.95 2.80
C VAL A 59 -8.21 -5.47 3.17
N ALA A 60 -8.41 -5.87 4.42
CA ALA A 60 -9.70 -6.33 4.95
C ALA A 60 -10.79 -5.28 4.76
N ARG A 61 -10.51 -4.02 5.12
CA ARG A 61 -11.45 -2.91 4.97
C ARG A 61 -11.74 -2.57 3.51
N VAL A 62 -10.72 -2.53 2.65
CA VAL A 62 -10.90 -2.24 1.21
C VAL A 62 -11.68 -3.34 0.49
N LYS A 63 -11.41 -4.61 0.81
CA LYS A 63 -12.03 -5.74 0.10
C LYS A 63 -13.31 -6.26 0.76
N GLY A 64 -13.70 -5.72 1.92
CA GLY A 64 -14.80 -6.25 2.72
C GLY A 64 -14.58 -7.71 3.15
N ARG A 65 -13.32 -8.05 3.50
CA ARG A 65 -12.92 -9.40 3.93
C ARG A 65 -12.37 -9.37 5.35
N LEU A 66 -12.38 -10.50 6.03
CA LEU A 66 -11.74 -10.64 7.34
C LEU A 66 -10.25 -11.00 7.18
N VAL A 67 -9.44 -10.55 8.14
CA VAL A 67 -8.05 -11.02 8.28
C VAL A 67 -8.07 -12.50 8.66
N PRO A 68 -7.25 -13.37 8.02
CA PRO A 68 -7.24 -14.80 8.32
C PRO A 68 -7.03 -15.11 9.81
N MET A 69 -7.89 -15.95 10.39
CA MET A 69 -7.89 -16.21 11.84
C MET A 69 -6.59 -16.88 12.33
N TRP A 70 -5.95 -17.70 11.49
CA TRP A 70 -4.71 -18.40 11.84
C TRP A 70 -3.55 -17.45 12.14
N LEU A 71 -3.59 -16.20 11.66
CA LEU A 71 -2.58 -15.19 12.00
C LEU A 71 -2.64 -14.81 13.49
N ARG A 72 -3.81 -14.93 14.14
CA ARG A 72 -3.94 -14.69 15.59
C ARG A 72 -3.15 -15.72 16.40
N ALA A 73 -2.94 -16.92 15.86
CA ALA A 73 -2.19 -17.98 16.53
C ALA A 73 -0.68 -17.68 16.63
N PHE A 74 -0.14 -16.73 15.87
CA PHE A 74 1.26 -16.34 15.99
C PHE A 74 1.56 -15.63 17.33
N GLY A 75 0.65 -14.79 17.82
CA GLY A 75 0.89 -13.96 19.01
C GLY A 75 2.18 -13.14 18.94
N ARG A 76 2.66 -12.64 20.09
CA ARG A 76 3.92 -11.84 20.17
C ARG A 76 5.15 -12.63 19.72
N ILE A 77 5.27 -13.87 20.19
CA ILE A 77 6.47 -14.70 19.95
C ILE A 77 6.56 -15.09 18.48
N GLY A 78 5.44 -15.48 17.87
CA GLY A 78 5.38 -15.79 16.44
C GLY A 78 5.64 -14.57 15.58
N ALA A 79 5.11 -13.39 15.95
CA ALA A 79 5.44 -12.14 15.27
C ALA A 79 6.95 -11.84 15.32
N GLY A 80 7.58 -12.00 16.49
CA GLY A 80 9.04 -11.83 16.62
C GLY A 80 9.88 -12.87 15.88
N ARG A 81 9.35 -14.08 15.62
CA ARG A 81 10.00 -15.06 14.74
C ARG A 81 9.86 -14.69 13.26
N LEU A 82 8.68 -14.21 12.86
CA LEU A 82 8.43 -13.70 11.50
C LEU A 82 9.37 -12.54 11.16
N MET A 83 9.53 -11.58 12.07
CA MET A 83 10.40 -10.42 11.87
C MET A 83 11.89 -10.78 11.73
N ARG A 84 12.30 -11.98 12.17
CA ARG A 84 13.70 -12.44 12.07
C ARG A 84 13.99 -13.22 10.79
N SER A 85 12.99 -13.52 9.97
CA SER A 85 13.16 -14.30 8.74
C SER A 85 12.36 -13.68 7.60
N ASP A 86 13.07 -13.02 6.68
CA ASP A 86 12.50 -12.43 5.48
C ASP A 86 11.73 -13.45 4.64
N ALA A 87 12.27 -14.68 4.51
CA ALA A 87 11.64 -15.76 3.76
C ALA A 87 10.32 -16.21 4.40
N LEU A 88 10.29 -16.32 5.74
CA LEU A 88 9.08 -16.69 6.46
C LEU A 88 8.04 -15.56 6.38
N PHE A 89 8.46 -14.29 6.49
CA PHE A 89 7.57 -13.16 6.36
C PHE A 89 6.93 -13.10 4.96
N GLN A 90 7.72 -13.28 3.89
CA GLN A 90 7.22 -13.39 2.53
C GLN A 90 6.20 -14.51 2.37
N THR A 91 6.53 -15.71 2.85
CA THR A 91 5.65 -16.89 2.77
C THR A 91 4.31 -16.66 3.48
N VAL A 92 4.34 -16.06 4.67
CA VAL A 92 3.13 -15.74 5.44
C VAL A 92 2.31 -14.64 4.76
N ALA A 93 2.96 -13.60 4.24
CA ALA A 93 2.30 -12.52 3.51
C ALA A 93 1.61 -13.05 2.25
N ASP A 94 2.28 -13.89 1.47
CA ASP A 94 1.71 -14.52 0.28
C ASP A 94 0.48 -15.35 0.60
N ARG A 95 0.56 -16.22 1.61
CA ARG A 95 -0.57 -17.04 2.03
C ARG A 95 -1.74 -16.18 2.46
N ALA A 96 -1.51 -15.20 3.34
CA ALA A 96 -2.56 -14.33 3.85
C ALA A 96 -3.23 -13.52 2.74
N LEU A 97 -2.44 -12.91 1.84
CA LEU A 97 -2.96 -12.08 0.76
C LEU A 97 -3.66 -12.90 -0.33
N ALA A 98 -3.20 -14.13 -0.59
CA ALA A 98 -3.89 -15.07 -1.47
C ALA A 98 -5.27 -15.47 -0.91
N GLU A 99 -5.36 -15.82 0.38
CA GLU A 99 -6.64 -16.11 1.06
C GLU A 99 -7.59 -14.89 1.03
N MET A 100 -7.04 -13.68 1.08
CA MET A 100 -7.79 -12.43 0.93
C MET A 100 -8.10 -12.06 -0.54
N GLY A 101 -7.73 -12.89 -1.51
CA GLY A 101 -8.03 -12.69 -2.93
C GLY A 101 -7.23 -11.56 -3.57
N CYS A 102 -5.99 -11.34 -3.14
CA CYS A 102 -5.06 -10.39 -3.73
C CYS A 102 -4.05 -11.15 -4.60
N ALA A 103 -4.07 -10.89 -5.91
CA ALA A 103 -3.11 -11.49 -6.83
C ALA A 103 -1.76 -10.77 -6.77
N ARG A 104 -0.65 -11.49 -6.95
CA ARG A 104 0.68 -10.87 -7.09
C ARG A 104 0.72 -9.91 -8.29
N THR A 105 1.52 -8.86 -8.20
CA THR A 105 1.73 -7.90 -9.29
C THR A 105 3.16 -7.38 -9.34
N LEU A 106 3.64 -7.08 -10.55
CA LEU A 106 4.94 -6.43 -10.79
C LEU A 106 4.80 -4.92 -11.05
N ALA A 107 3.58 -4.43 -11.22
CA ALA A 107 3.27 -3.03 -11.51
C ALA A 107 2.32 -2.51 -10.43
N PRO A 108 2.81 -2.31 -9.19
CA PRO A 108 1.99 -1.84 -8.09
C PRO A 108 1.42 -0.45 -8.40
N ARG A 109 0.16 -0.27 -8.04
CA ARG A 109 -0.54 1.01 -8.12
C ARG A 109 -0.80 1.53 -6.73
N ARG A 110 -1.11 2.81 -6.62
CA ARG A 110 -1.57 3.40 -5.37
C ARG A 110 -2.67 2.54 -4.72
N GLY A 111 -2.48 2.20 -3.45
CA GLY A 111 -3.37 1.33 -2.67
C GLY A 111 -3.09 -0.17 -2.78
N ASP A 112 -2.19 -0.60 -3.68
CA ASP A 112 -1.64 -1.96 -3.63
C ASP A 112 -0.70 -2.10 -2.42
N VAL A 113 -0.47 -3.33 -2.00
CA VAL A 113 0.36 -3.64 -0.82
C VAL A 113 1.61 -4.37 -1.24
N ALA A 114 2.67 -4.22 -0.47
CA ALA A 114 3.95 -4.82 -0.79
C ALA A 114 4.78 -5.15 0.45
N LEU A 115 5.74 -6.04 0.26
CA LEU A 115 6.93 -6.15 1.10
C LEU A 115 8.04 -5.35 0.43
N VAL A 116 8.62 -4.42 1.17
CA VAL A 116 9.61 -3.46 0.70
C VAL A 116 10.77 -3.42 1.68
N ARG A 117 12.01 -3.44 1.20
CA ARG A 117 13.16 -3.14 2.04
C ARG A 117 13.29 -1.63 2.18
N LEU A 118 12.94 -1.12 3.36
CA LEU A 118 13.08 0.29 3.70
C LEU A 118 14.43 0.55 4.38
N PRO A 119 15.12 1.66 4.05
CA PRO A 119 16.32 2.06 4.78
C PRO A 119 16.06 2.18 6.28
N GLY A 120 16.92 1.57 7.10
CA GLY A 120 16.84 1.60 8.57
C GLY A 120 15.76 0.71 9.21
N SER A 121 14.79 0.18 8.46
CA SER A 121 13.72 -0.69 9.00
C SER A 121 13.79 -2.14 8.50
N GLY A 122 14.49 -2.41 7.40
CA GLY A 122 14.54 -3.74 6.80
C GLY A 122 13.27 -4.10 6.04
N LEU A 123 12.94 -5.40 5.95
CA LEU A 123 11.78 -5.89 5.21
C LEU A 123 10.48 -5.49 5.92
N THR A 124 9.68 -4.66 5.26
CA THR A 124 8.52 -4.00 5.86
C THR A 124 7.28 -4.17 4.98
N ALA A 125 6.14 -4.51 5.58
CA ALA A 125 4.86 -4.46 4.88
C ALA A 125 4.38 -3.02 4.72
N CYS A 126 4.06 -2.64 3.49
CA CYS A 126 3.76 -1.28 3.09
C CYS A 126 2.50 -1.19 2.22
N ILE A 127 1.91 0.00 2.16
CA ILE A 127 0.92 0.40 1.16
C ILE A 127 1.60 1.30 0.13
N CYS A 128 1.38 1.06 -1.16
CA CYS A 128 1.84 1.96 -2.22
C CYS A 128 1.07 3.29 -2.09
N SER A 129 1.74 4.36 -1.67
CA SER A 129 1.14 5.69 -1.57
C SER A 129 1.16 6.41 -2.91
N ARG A 130 2.15 6.09 -3.76
CA ARG A 130 2.30 6.61 -5.11
C ARG A 130 3.05 5.62 -5.99
N SER A 131 2.50 5.34 -7.17
CA SER A 131 3.15 4.50 -8.19
C SER A 131 4.46 5.11 -8.69
N ALA A 132 5.37 4.27 -9.18
CA ALA A 132 6.58 4.74 -9.86
C ALA A 132 6.22 5.45 -11.19
N SER A 133 7.07 6.39 -11.58
CA SER A 133 7.05 7.07 -12.88
C SER A 133 8.46 7.11 -13.46
N SER A 134 8.60 7.57 -14.71
CA SER A 134 9.90 7.75 -15.35
C SER A 134 10.83 8.71 -14.61
N ARG A 135 10.27 9.60 -13.77
CA ARG A 135 11.02 10.64 -13.06
C ARG A 135 11.16 10.37 -11.57
N MET A 136 10.33 9.49 -11.00
CA MET A 136 10.29 9.30 -9.55
C MET A 136 9.99 7.85 -9.17
N PRO A 137 10.68 7.32 -8.14
CA PRO A 137 10.39 5.98 -7.65
C PRO A 137 9.00 5.90 -7.00
N ALA A 138 8.50 4.67 -6.88
CA ALA A 138 7.33 4.38 -6.06
C ALA A 138 7.58 4.80 -4.61
N MET A 139 6.53 5.33 -3.98
CA MET A 139 6.56 5.69 -2.56
C MET A 139 5.71 4.70 -1.77
N TRP A 140 6.24 4.30 -0.63
CA TRP A 140 5.70 3.26 0.22
C TRP A 140 5.40 3.83 1.59
N ALA A 141 4.14 3.69 2.02
CA ALA A 141 3.71 4.03 3.35
C ALA A 141 3.86 2.81 4.27
N ALA A 142 4.61 2.99 5.35
CA ALA A 142 4.77 2.01 6.41
C ALA A 142 4.21 2.54 7.73
N ARG A 143 3.79 1.61 8.57
CA ARG A 143 3.37 1.89 9.94
C ARG A 143 4.60 2.20 10.80
N GLY A 144 4.64 3.37 11.43
CA GLY A 144 5.55 3.70 12.52
C GLY A 144 4.79 3.87 13.86
N ASP A 145 5.54 4.18 14.91
CA ASP A 145 5.05 4.18 16.31
C ASP A 145 3.80 5.04 16.55
N ARG A 146 3.79 6.26 16.01
CA ARG A 146 2.66 7.20 16.02
C ARG A 146 2.58 7.99 14.72
N ALA A 147 2.96 7.35 13.62
CA ALA A 147 3.03 7.99 12.32
C ALA A 147 2.84 6.97 11.20
N ALA A 148 2.46 7.50 10.03
CA ALA A 148 2.71 6.84 8.76
C ALA A 148 4.01 7.40 8.18
N VAL A 149 5.00 6.53 7.95
CA VAL A 149 6.26 6.92 7.31
C VAL A 149 6.13 6.67 5.82
N ILE A 150 6.45 7.65 4.98
CA ILE A 150 6.43 7.50 3.53
C ILE A 150 7.86 7.62 3.01
N ALA A 151 8.37 6.55 2.40
CA ALA A 151 9.73 6.49 1.90
C ALA A 151 9.82 5.72 0.56
N ALA A 152 10.90 5.96 -0.17
CA ALA A 152 11.30 5.06 -1.26
C ALA A 152 11.99 3.81 -0.67
N GLY A 153 11.91 2.69 -1.38
CA GLY A 153 12.55 1.45 -0.96
C GLY A 153 12.54 0.40 -2.08
N GLU A 154 13.29 -0.67 -1.86
CA GLU A 154 13.40 -1.77 -2.82
C GLU A 154 12.17 -2.68 -2.71
N LEU A 155 11.42 -2.81 -3.80
CA LEU A 155 10.28 -3.70 -3.86
C LEU A 155 10.73 -5.16 -3.89
N VAL A 156 10.28 -5.96 -2.91
CA VAL A 156 10.53 -7.40 -2.89
C VAL A 156 9.36 -8.16 -3.52
N GLN A 157 8.13 -7.85 -3.12
CA GLN A 157 6.91 -8.49 -3.64
C GLN A 157 5.72 -7.56 -3.45
N ALA A 158 4.83 -7.47 -4.45
CA ALA A 158 3.58 -6.71 -4.35
C ALA A 158 2.35 -7.55 -4.68
N TRP A 159 1.19 -7.11 -4.19
CA TRP A 159 -0.12 -7.70 -4.43
C TRP A 159 -1.18 -6.62 -4.73
N ARG A 160 -2.03 -6.93 -5.71
CA ARG A 160 -3.13 -6.08 -6.16
C ARG A 160 -4.29 -6.15 -5.16
N VAL A 161 -4.63 -5.02 -4.55
CA VAL A 161 -5.72 -4.95 -3.56
C VAL A 161 -7.07 -4.67 -4.21
N ALA A 162 -7.07 -4.01 -5.38
CA ALA A 162 -8.24 -3.52 -6.13
C ALA A 162 -9.60 -4.10 -5.71
N CYS A 163 -10.52 -3.20 -5.37
CA CYS A 163 -11.90 -3.55 -5.10
C CYS A 163 -12.50 -4.24 -6.33
N ARG A 164 -13.24 -5.35 -6.15
CA ARG A 164 -14.11 -5.84 -7.23
C ARG A 164 -15.07 -4.69 -7.55
N LYS A 165 -15.08 -4.24 -8.80
CA LYS A 165 -16.16 -3.35 -9.27
C LYS A 165 -17.46 -4.06 -8.90
N ARG A 166 -18.32 -3.39 -8.12
CA ARG A 166 -19.70 -3.84 -7.93
C ARG A 166 -20.43 -3.68 -9.25
#